data_AF-A0A7Y0G2Y7-F1
#
_entry.id   AF-A0A7Y0G2Y7-F1
#
_cell.length_a   1.000
_cell.length_b   1.000
_cell.length_c   1.000
_cell.angle_alpha   90.00
_cell.angle_beta   90.00
_cell.angle_gamma   90.00
#
_symmetry.space_group_name_H-M   'P 1'
#
loop_
_entity.id
_entity.type
_entity.pdbx_description
1 polymer ?
#
loop_
_entity_poly.entity_id
_entity_poly.type
_entity_poly.pdbx_seq_one_letter_code
_entity_poly.pdbx_strand_id
1 'polypeptide(L)'
;MRRRHHFHIDYRGHSVSATVETGLRPVVEVLVDGKETGYATTKDDRPVAVPIELPTDPPTPATVRATPGPGVPRCLLIAEGDTDPHVMAPRLY
;
A
#
# COMPACT_ATOMS: atom_id res chain seq x y z
N MET A 1 7.71 -18.26 -8.10
CA MET A 1 6.29 -18.05 -8.45
C MET A 1 5.94 -16.61 -8.16
N ARG A 2 5.26 -15.92 -9.06
CA ARG A 2 4.72 -14.59 -8.78
C ARG A 2 3.38 -14.76 -8.07
N ARG A 3 3.17 -14.05 -6.96
CA ARG A 3 1.88 -14.02 -6.26
C ARG A 3 1.44 -12.58 -6.10
N ARG A 4 0.20 -12.31 -6.48
CA ARG A 4 -0.40 -10.99 -6.36
C ARG A 4 -1.25 -10.97 -5.11
N HIS A 5 -1.01 -9.99 -4.25
CA HIS A 5 -1.73 -9.80 -3.00
C HIS A 5 -2.40 -8.44 -3.04
N HIS A 6 -3.68 -8.41 -2.72
CA HIS A 6 -4.46 -7.19 -2.69
C HIS A 6 -4.70 -6.79 -1.24
N PHE A 7 -4.56 -5.51 -0.97
CA PHE A 7 -4.81 -4.91 0.34
C PHE A 7 -5.74 -3.74 0.18
N HIS A 8 -6.58 -3.52 1.18
CA HIS A 8 -7.54 -2.44 1.15
C HIS A 8 -7.78 -1.91 2.57
N ILE A 9 -7.96 -0.61 2.67
CA ILE A 9 -8.39 0.09 3.88
C ILE A 9 -9.25 1.30 3.50
N ASP A 10 -10.30 1.56 4.27
CA ASP A 10 -11.02 2.82 4.24
C ASP A 10 -10.40 3.76 5.28
N TYR A 11 -9.87 4.90 4.83
CA TYR A 11 -9.20 5.87 5.69
C TYR A 11 -9.69 7.28 5.40
N ARG A 12 -10.19 7.97 6.43
CA ARG A 12 -10.80 9.31 6.36
C ARG A 12 -11.86 9.47 5.25
N GLY A 13 -12.62 8.41 4.96
CA GLY A 13 -13.66 8.41 3.93
C GLY A 13 -13.15 8.13 2.51
N HIS A 14 -11.85 7.85 2.35
CA HIS A 14 -11.24 7.48 1.08
C HIS A 14 -10.85 6.00 1.07
N SER A 15 -11.03 5.36 -0.08
CA SER A 15 -10.67 3.97 -0.30
C SER A 15 -9.22 3.89 -0.76
N VAL A 16 -8.35 3.30 0.06
CA VAL A 16 -6.95 3.07 -0.29
C VAL A 16 -6.75 1.59 -0.57
N SER A 17 -6.29 1.28 -1.77
CA SER A 17 -6.02 -0.09 -2.19
C SER A 17 -4.56 -0.22 -2.61
N ALA A 18 -3.91 -1.30 -2.21
CA ALA A 18 -2.54 -1.59 -2.59
C ALA A 18 -2.43 -3.00 -3.18
N THR A 19 -1.86 -3.11 -4.36
CA THR A 19 -1.53 -4.38 -5.00
C THR A 19 -0.04 -4.65 -4.82
N VAL A 20 0.31 -5.75 -4.17
CA VAL A 20 1.69 -6.21 -4.02
C VAL A 20 1.90 -7.48 -4.83
N GLU A 21 2.65 -7.38 -5.93
CA GLU A 21 3.14 -8.56 -6.67
C GLU A 21 4.48 -8.98 -6.07
N THR A 22 4.53 -10.17 -5.45
CA THR A 22 5.77 -10.75 -4.93
C THR A 22 6.47 -11.58 -6.00
N GLY A 23 7.80 -11.63 -5.99
CA GLY A 23 8.61 -12.33 -6.98
C GLY A 23 10.04 -11.78 -7.07
N LEU A 24 10.74 -12.03 -8.18
CA LEU A 24 12.12 -11.55 -8.40
C LEU A 24 12.24 -10.02 -8.35
N ARG A 25 11.17 -9.32 -8.72
CA ARG A 25 11.04 -7.87 -8.67
C ARG A 25 9.68 -7.55 -8.08
N PRO A 26 9.58 -7.34 -6.77
CA PRO A 26 8.30 -7.01 -6.19
C PRO A 26 7.83 -5.65 -6.68
N VAL A 27 6.55 -5.59 -7.05
CA VAL A 27 5.89 -4.39 -7.54
C VAL A 27 4.77 -4.03 -6.58
N VAL A 28 4.69 -2.75 -6.24
CA VAL A 28 3.64 -2.19 -5.39
C VAL A 28 2.95 -1.06 -6.13
N GLU A 29 1.68 -1.26 -6.39
CA GLU A 29 0.78 -0.28 -7.00
C GLU A 29 -0.21 0.16 -5.93
N VAL A 30 -0.47 1.46 -5.85
CA VAL A 30 -1.37 2.05 -4.86
C VAL A 30 -2.42 2.90 -5.57
N LEU A 31 -3.67 2.61 -5.26
CA LEU A 31 -4.83 3.35 -5.74
C LEU A 31 -5.53 4.04 -4.57
N VAL A 32 -5.91 5.29 -4.77
CA VAL A 32 -6.80 6.04 -3.87
C VAL A 32 -8.08 6.36 -4.64
N ASP A 33 -9.23 5.97 -4.08
CA ASP A 33 -10.55 6.08 -4.71
C ASP A 33 -10.60 5.47 -6.13
N GLY A 34 -9.83 4.41 -6.35
CA GLY A 34 -9.73 3.72 -7.64
C GLY A 34 -8.82 4.39 -8.66
N LYS A 35 -8.15 5.49 -8.32
CA LYS A 35 -7.16 6.16 -9.16
C LYS A 35 -5.75 5.81 -8.71
N GLU A 36 -4.87 5.46 -9.64
CA GLU A 36 -3.45 5.23 -9.33
C GLU A 36 -2.83 6.52 -8.80
N THR A 37 -2.21 6.42 -7.63
CA THR A 37 -1.54 7.54 -6.94
C THR A 37 -0.07 7.26 -6.68
N GLY A 38 0.34 5.99 -6.67
CA GLY A 38 1.71 5.62 -6.40
C GLY A 38 2.08 4.27 -7.00
N TYR A 39 3.32 4.16 -7.44
CA TYR A 39 3.90 2.94 -7.98
C TYR A 39 5.36 2.85 -7.55
N ALA A 40 5.76 1.69 -7.04
CA ALA A 40 7.15 1.41 -6.72
C ALA A 40 7.54 -0.02 -7.07
N THR A 41 8.81 -0.18 -7.41
CA THR A 41 9.42 -1.51 -7.56
C THR A 41 10.59 -1.60 -6.61
N THR A 42 10.79 -2.78 -6.04
CA THR A 42 11.96 -3.07 -5.21
C THR A 42 12.72 -4.27 -5.78
N LYS A 43 13.93 -4.47 -5.28
CA LYS A 43 14.70 -5.68 -5.49
C LYS A 43 14.78 -6.41 -4.14
N ASP A 44 14.62 -7.73 -4.20
CA ASP A 44 14.66 -8.63 -3.05
C ASP A 44 13.51 -8.40 -2.04
N ASP A 45 13.53 -9.12 -0.93
CA ASP A 45 12.53 -9.06 0.15
C ASP A 45 12.71 -7.83 1.06
N ARG A 46 12.93 -6.64 0.48
CA ARG A 46 13.02 -5.39 1.24
C ARG A 46 11.67 -4.70 1.35
N PRO A 47 11.34 -4.08 2.51
CA PRO A 47 10.19 -3.19 2.61
C PRO A 47 10.26 -2.07 1.58
N VAL A 48 9.15 -1.75 0.95
CA VAL A 48 9.01 -0.62 0.03
C VAL A 48 7.99 0.36 0.59
N ALA A 49 8.30 1.65 0.48
CA ALA A 49 7.44 2.74 0.88
C ALA A 49 7.03 3.51 -0.38
N VAL A 50 5.72 3.67 -0.57
CA VAL A 50 5.13 4.36 -1.72
C VAL A 50 4.45 5.62 -1.20
N PRO A 51 5.00 6.82 -1.43
CA PRO A 51 4.32 8.04 -1.08
C PRO A 51 3.07 8.19 -1.94
N ILE A 52 1.98 8.61 -1.32
CA ILE A 52 0.69 8.89 -1.95
C ILE A 52 0.10 10.15 -1.33
N GLU A 53 -0.88 10.74 -2.00
CA GLU A 53 -1.66 11.85 -1.47
C GLU A 53 -3.13 11.45 -1.42
N LEU A 54 -3.76 11.68 -0.27
CA LEU A 54 -5.19 11.47 -0.08
C LEU A 54 -5.93 12.75 -0.50
N PRO A 55 -7.01 12.64 -1.28
CA PRO A 55 -7.78 13.78 -1.78
C PRO A 55 -8.73 14.36 -0.70
N THR A 56 -8.18 14.63 0.48
CA THR A 56 -8.83 15.38 1.56
C THR A 56 -8.70 16.88 1.32
N ASP A 57 -9.38 17.71 2.12
CA ASP A 57 -9.22 19.17 2.12
C ASP A 57 -8.68 19.64 3.48
N PRO A 58 -7.40 20.06 3.59
CA PRO A 58 -6.36 20.05 2.55
C PRO A 58 -5.88 18.63 2.18
N PRO A 59 -5.21 18.42 1.03
CA PRO A 59 -4.66 17.10 0.67
C PRO A 59 -3.74 16.57 1.77
N THR A 60 -3.94 15.32 2.18
CA THR A 60 -3.17 14.69 3.26
C THR A 60 -2.09 13.79 2.65
N PRO A 61 -0.80 14.10 2.84
CA PRO A 61 0.28 13.19 2.48
C PRO A 61 0.19 11.90 3.28
N ALA A 62 0.39 10.77 2.60
CA ALA A 62 0.45 9.47 3.23
C ALA A 62 1.49 8.59 2.54
N THR A 63 1.81 7.47 3.17
CA THR A 63 2.78 6.51 2.66
C THR A 63 2.24 5.10 2.86
N VAL A 64 2.13 4.34 1.77
CA VAL A 64 1.86 2.91 1.85
C VAL A 64 3.18 2.17 1.97
N ARG A 65 3.36 1.46 3.07
CA ARG A 65 4.53 0.63 3.33
C ARG A 65 4.16 -0.84 3.17
N ALA A 66 4.68 -1.46 2.13
CA ALA A 66 4.56 -2.90 1.91
C ALA A 66 5.84 -3.59 2.40
N THR A 67 5.68 -4.53 3.34
CA THR A 67 6.76 -5.36 3.86
C THR A 67 6.56 -6.78 3.35
N PRO A 68 7.47 -7.30 2.50
CA PRO A 68 7.44 -8.69 2.09
C PRO A 68 7.65 -9.62 3.31
N GLY A 69 7.04 -10.80 3.27
CA GLY A 69 7.09 -11.78 4.36
C GLY A 69 6.76 -13.19 3.86
N PRO A 70 7.02 -14.24 4.66
CA PRO A 70 6.76 -15.62 4.26
C PRO A 70 5.25 -15.83 4.05
N GLY A 71 4.85 -16.04 2.80
CA GLY A 71 3.45 -16.20 2.41
C GLY A 71 2.81 -14.89 1.95
N VAL A 72 2.17 -14.17 2.88
CA VAL A 72 1.40 -12.94 2.60
C VAL A 72 2.20 -11.72 3.07
N PRO A 73 2.45 -10.72 2.21
CA PRO A 73 3.09 -9.48 2.61
C PRO A 73 2.21 -8.69 3.58
N ARG A 74 2.81 -7.79 4.35
CA ARG A 74 2.09 -6.88 5.24
C ARG A 74 2.08 -5.48 4.64
N CYS A 75 0.89 -4.90 4.46
CA CYS A 75 0.75 -3.50 4.04
C CYS A 75 0.25 -2.62 5.17
N LEU A 76 0.88 -1.46 5.32
CA LEU A 76 0.53 -0.44 6.29
C LEU A 76 0.32 0.89 5.56
N LEU A 77 -0.68 1.66 5.99
CA LEU A 77 -0.89 3.06 5.61
C LEU A 77 -0.38 3.95 6.73
N ILE A 78 0.57 4.82 6.42
CA ILE A 78 1.13 5.82 7.33
C ILE A 78 0.66 7.17 6.84
N ALA A 79 -0.36 7.75 7.47
CA ALA A 79 -0.88 9.05 7.10
C ALA A 79 -0.22 10.16 7.93
N GLU A 80 0.03 11.31 7.32
CA GLU A 80 0.53 12.47 8.04
C GLU A 80 -0.52 12.95 9.06
N GLY A 81 -0.06 13.17 10.30
CA GLY A 81 -0.90 13.58 11.43
C GLY A 81 -1.41 12.42 12.30
N ASP A 82 -1.22 11.17 11.89
CA ASP A 82 -1.54 10.00 12.71
C ASP A 82 -0.26 9.43 13.34
N THR A 83 -0.33 9.08 14.63
CA THR A 83 0.83 8.55 15.37
C THR A 83 1.10 7.07 15.03
N ASP A 84 0.03 6.33 14.73
CA ASP A 84 0.10 4.88 14.50
C ASP A 84 -0.14 4.52 13.02
N PRO A 85 0.65 3.60 12.45
CA PRO A 85 0.37 3.04 11.13
C PRO A 85 -0.92 2.22 11.12
N HIS A 86 -1.72 2.38 10.08
CA HIS A 86 -2.97 1.64 9.88
C HIS A 86 -2.72 0.37 9.08
N VAL A 87 -3.19 -0.78 9.59
CA VAL A 87 -3.03 -2.06 8.89
C VAL A 87 -4.03 -2.15 7.74
N MET A 88 -3.53 -2.35 6.52
CA MET A 88 -4.39 -2.64 5.38
C MET A 88 -4.78 -4.12 5.38
N ALA A 89 -6.07 -4.41 5.29
CA ALA A 89 -6.55 -5.79 5.35
C ALA A 89 -6.27 -6.51 4.01
N PRO A 90 -5.68 -7.71 4.02
CA PRO A 90 -5.52 -8.50 2.80
C PRO A 90 -6.90 -8.93 2.29
N ARG A 91 -7.13 -8.79 0.99
CA ARG A 91 -8.29 -9.32 0.29
C ARG A 91 -7.87 -10.44 -0.63
N LEU A 92 -8.53 -11.58 -0.45
CA LEU A 92 -8.48 -12.70 -1.39
C LEU A 92 -9.47 -12.39 -2.51
N TYR A 93 -8.98 -12.36 -3.74
CA TYR A 93 -9.80 -12.36 -4.95
C TYR A 93 -9.93 -13.80 -5.47
#